data_AF-A0A842S8Z6-F1
#
_entry.id   AF-A0A842S8Z6-F1
#
_cell.length_a   1.000
_cell.length_b   1.000
_cell.length_c   1.000
_cell.angle_alpha   90.00
_cell.angle_beta   90.00
_cell.angle_gamma   90.00
#
_symmetry.space_group_name_H-M   'P 1'
#
loop_
_entity.id
_entity.type
_entity.pdbx_description
1 polymer ?
#
loop_
_entity_poly.entity_id
_entity_poly.type
_entity_poly.pdbx_seq_one_letter_code
_entity_poly.pdbx_strand_id
1 'polypeptide(L)' 'MTFYIAIIDYGLGNLKSISKLLNHLNVKNKITAEDNEILDADGIIL' A
#
# COMPACT_ATOMS: atom_id res chain seq x y z
N MET A 1 17.67 -0.70 2.23
CA MET A 1 16.31 -0.30 2.65
C MET A 1 15.35 -0.80 1.60
N THR A 2 14.30 -1.51 2.00
CA THR A 2 13.30 -2.07 1.08
C THR A 2 12.15 -1.09 1.00
N PHE A 3 11.89 -0.53 -0.19
CA PHE A 3 10.86 0.47 -0.42
C PHE A 3 9.46 -0.10 -0.09
N TYR A 4 8.74 0.54 0.83
CA TYR A 4 7.41 0.15 1.31
C TYR A 4 6.34 1.17 0.91
N ILE A 5 5.26 0.68 0.28
CA ILE A 5 4.12 1.49 -0.14
C ILE A 5 2.87 1.16 0.69
N ALA A 6 2.29 2.15 1.36
CA ALA A 6 0.97 2.05 1.97
C ALA A 6 -0.13 2.37 0.94
N ILE A 7 -1.11 1.48 0.79
CA ILE A 7 -2.31 1.69 -0.02
C ILE A 7 -3.42 2.04 0.95
N ILE A 8 -3.98 3.25 0.85
CA ILE A 8 -4.96 3.75 1.81
C ILE A 8 -6.30 3.05 1.59
N ASP A 9 -6.80 2.38 2.63
CA ASP A 9 -8.13 1.77 2.61
C ASP A 9 -9.20 2.79 3.00
N TYR A 10 -9.76 3.48 2.01
CA TYR A 10 -10.86 4.43 2.19
C TYR A 10 -12.25 3.79 1.98
N GLY A 11 -12.33 2.45 2.01
CA GLY A 11 -13.60 1.71 1.99
C GLY A 11 -14.24 1.52 0.61
N LEU A 12 -13.56 1.87 -0.48
CA LEU A 12 -14.07 1.76 -1.85
C LEU A 12 -13.02 1.20 -2.82
N GLY A 13 -13.40 0.27 -3.69
CA GLY A 13 -12.70 0.00 -4.96
C GLY A 13 -11.68 -1.16 -5.01
N ASN A 14 -10.88 -1.14 -6.09
CA ASN A 14 -10.04 -2.24 -6.59
C ASN A 14 -8.65 -2.35 -5.92
N LEU A 15 -8.52 -1.99 -4.64
CA LEU A 15 -7.23 -1.92 -3.93
C LEU A 15 -6.43 -3.23 -3.99
N LYS A 16 -7.14 -4.37 -4.00
CA LYS A 16 -6.53 -5.70 -4.19
C LYS A 16 -5.81 -5.85 -5.54
N SER A 17 -6.31 -5.24 -6.61
CA SER A 17 -5.66 -5.28 -7.92
C SER A 17 -4.34 -4.50 -7.91
N ILE A 18 -4.31 -3.35 -7.22
CA ILE A 18 -3.08 -2.56 -7.05
C ILE A 18 -2.06 -3.33 -6.20
N SER A 19 -2.49 -3.88 -5.06
CA SER A 19 -1.60 -4.71 -4.23
C SER A 19 -1.04 -5.90 -5.01
N LYS A 20 -1.86 -6.55 -5.87
CA LYS A 20 -1.41 -7.65 -6.74
C LYS A 20 -0.37 -7.21 -7.77
N LEU A 21 -0.54 -6.03 -8.38
CA LEU A 21 0.45 -5.44 -9.29
C LEU A 21 1.77 -5.17 -8.56
N LEU A 22 1.72 -4.55 -7.39
CA LEU A 22 2.92 -4.25 -6.61
C LEU A 22 3.64 -5.52 -6.14
N ASN A 23 2.89 -6.55 -5.74
CA ASN A 23 3.44 -7.87 -5.44
C ASN A 23 4.13 -8.49 -6.66
N HIS A 24 3.55 -8.36 -7.86
CA HIS A 24 4.17 -8.83 -9.10
C HIS A 24 5.48 -8.10 -9.43
N LEU A 25 5.59 -6.84 -9.03
CA LEU A 25 6.81 -6.03 -9.14
C LEU A 25 7.80 -6.25 -7.97
N ASN A 26 7.51 -7.18 -7.05
CA ASN A 26 8.28 -7.40 -5.82
C ASN A 26 8.43 -6.15 -4.93
N VAL A 27 7.44 -5.25 -4.97
CA VAL A 27 7.39 -4.06 -4.12
C VAL A 27 6.63 -4.39 -2.84
N LYS A 28 7.22 -4.12 -1.68
CA LYS A 28 6.56 -4.33 -0.39
C LYS A 28 5.42 -3.34 -0.27
N ASN A 29 4.20 -3.84 -0.03
CA ASN A 29 3.01 -2.99 0.07
C ASN A 29 2.00 -3.55 1.06
N LYS A 30 1.12 -2.68 1.57
CA LYS A 30 0.04 -3.06 2.48
C LYS A 30 -1.17 -2.17 2.26
N ILE A 31 -2.35 -2.78 2.21
CA ILE A 31 -3.62 -2.06 2.25
C ILE A 31 -3.94 -1.79 3.71
N THR A 32 -4.12 -0.52 4.09
CA THR A 32 -4.30 -0.11 5.48
C THR A 32 -5.02 1.23 5.61
N ALA A 33 -5.75 1.40 6.71
CA ALA A 33 -6.29 2.67 7.17
C ALA A 33 -5.65 3.12 8.50
N GLU A 34 -4.60 2.43 8.95
CA GLU A 34 -3.93 2.71 10.23
C GLU A 34 -2.90 3.83 10.04
N ASP A 35 -3.06 4.92 10.78
CA ASP A 35 -2.19 6.10 10.71
C ASP A 35 -0.70 5.75 10.82
N ASN A 36 -0.35 4.86 11.77
CA ASN A 36 1.04 4.47 11.99
C ASN A 36 1.66 3.78 10.77
N GLU A 37 0.90 2.96 10.05
CA GLU A 37 1.37 2.22 8.87
C GLU A 37 1.49 3.13 7.65
N ILE A 38 0.67 4.17 7.58
CA ILE A 38 0.70 5.20 6.53
C ILE A 38 1.91 6.12 6.76
N LEU A 39 2.16 6.52 8.00
CA LEU A 39 3.26 7.42 8.37
C LEU A 39 4.65 6.76 8.27
N ASP A 40 4.72 5.43 8.43
CA ASP A 40 5.98 4.66 8.28
C ASP A 40 6.32 4.33 6.80
N ALA A 41 5.42 4.62 5.86
CA ALA A 41 5.61 4.28 4.45
C ALA A 41 6.55 5.23 3.70
N ASP A 42 7.34 4.68 2.78
CA ASP A 42 8.17 5.47 1.85
C ASP A 42 7.32 6.14 0.76
N GLY A 43 6.12 5.62 0.52
CA GLY A 43 5.16 6.14 -0.44
C GLY A 43 3.74 5.71 -0.14
N ILE A 44 2.79 6.51 -0.63
CA ILE A 44 1.35 6.28 -0.43
C ILE A 44 0.62 6.24 -1.75
N ILE A 45 -0.35 5.34 -1.85
CA ILE A 45 -1.32 5.26 -2.95
C ILE A 45 -2.71 5.47 -2.34
N LEU A 46 -3.44 6.45 -2.87
CA LEU A 46 -4.86 6.68 -2.57
C LEU A 46 -5.68 5.83 -3.54
#